data_AF-A0A7S2T832-F1
#
_entry.id   AF-A0A7S2T832-F1
#
_cell.length_a   1.000
_cell.length_b   1.000
_cell.length_c   1.000
_cell.angle_alpha   90.00
_cell.angle_beta   90.00
_cell.angle_gamma   90.00
#
_symmetry.space_group_name_H-M   'P 1'
#
loop_
_entity.id
_entity.type
_entity.pdbx_description
1 polymer ?
#
loop_
_entity_poly.entity_id
_entity_poly.type
_entity_poly.pdbx_seq_one_letter_code
_entity_poly.pdbx_strand_id
1 'polypeptide(L)'
;GKFCVATPYQLDSGYWTNEAAAADVYKNAARAAKSSLAYLDSEMRRGYDGFGGKILRVFTPNLNFYDVLLHLHPESVPLWKYFACISEGNKHGQDGSNGSRAIEDLVHLQTVKSSSDLDARSKLILGENLVTSAVEKIQEVVGKHGFVGYDEFGGTTVALSWNPSCFIPTAKLPDNDVDYVLPVQTGEGKSVYIPNVLALMKEVCGNLRGFLARVTYLS
;
A
#
# COMPACT_ATOMS: atom_id res chain seq x y z
N GLY A 1 -4.47 20.83 -1.78
CA GLY A 1 -5.81 21.28 -1.39
C GLY A 1 -6.17 20.56 -0.12
N LYS A 2 -6.74 21.25 0.86
CA LYS A 2 -7.23 20.60 2.09
C LYS A 2 -8.59 19.98 1.80
N PHE A 3 -8.79 18.72 2.19
CA PHE A 3 -10.09 18.08 2.18
C PHE A 3 -10.77 18.42 3.51
N CYS A 4 -11.98 18.98 3.47
CA CYS A 4 -12.68 19.45 4.66
C CYS A 4 -13.99 18.68 4.78
N VAL A 5 -14.15 17.91 5.85
CA VAL A 5 -15.39 17.20 6.14
C VAL A 5 -15.98 17.82 7.39
N ALA A 6 -17.06 18.57 7.23
CA ALA A 6 -17.79 19.17 8.34
C ALA A 6 -19.18 18.54 8.43
N THR A 7 -19.61 18.22 9.64
CA THR A 7 -20.98 17.75 9.93
C THR A 7 -21.57 18.60 11.05
N PRO A 8 -22.91 18.62 11.25
CA PRO A 8 -23.51 19.35 12.38
C PRO A 8 -23.00 18.89 13.75
N TYR A 9 -22.49 17.66 13.84
CA TYR A 9 -21.90 17.08 15.05
C TYR A 9 -20.41 17.41 15.21
N GLN A 10 -19.79 18.02 14.19
CA GLN A 10 -18.36 18.29 14.16
C GLN A 10 -18.05 19.51 13.29
N LEU A 11 -17.95 20.66 13.95
CA LEU A 11 -17.69 21.97 13.34
C LEU A 11 -16.22 22.13 12.89
N ASP A 12 -15.30 21.37 13.51
CA ASP A 12 -13.91 21.33 13.07
C ASP A 12 -13.74 20.45 11.84
N SER A 13 -13.73 21.10 10.68
CA SER A 13 -13.57 20.47 9.38
C SER A 13 -12.23 19.75 9.16
N GLY A 14 -11.27 19.93 10.08
CA GLY A 14 -9.95 19.33 10.03
C GLY A 14 -9.81 18.05 10.86
N TYR A 15 -10.79 17.66 11.67
CA TYR A 15 -10.62 16.56 12.63
C TYR A 15 -10.22 15.23 11.98
N TRP A 16 -10.82 14.90 10.82
CA TRP A 16 -10.57 13.66 10.07
C TRP A 16 -9.53 13.82 8.95
N THR A 17 -8.99 15.03 8.76
CA THR A 17 -8.17 15.38 7.59
C THR A 17 -6.90 16.17 7.95
N ASN A 18 -6.61 16.33 9.26
CA ASN A 18 -5.40 16.97 9.76
C ASN A 18 -4.19 16.04 9.76
N GLU A 19 -4.41 14.72 9.84
CA GLU A 19 -3.36 13.77 9.51
C GLU A 19 -2.95 14.05 8.07
N ALA A 20 -1.67 14.40 7.89
CA ALA A 20 -1.13 14.86 6.62
C ALA A 20 -1.06 13.70 5.63
N ALA A 21 -2.20 13.20 5.17
CA ALA A 21 -2.26 12.50 3.92
C ALA A 21 -1.66 13.45 2.88
N ALA A 22 -0.58 13.01 2.24
CA ALA A 22 0.13 13.82 1.26
C ALA A 22 -0.89 14.35 0.25
N ALA A 23 -0.83 15.64 -0.08
CA ALA A 23 -1.80 16.28 -0.97
C ALA A 23 -1.99 15.51 -2.30
N ASP A 24 -1.00 14.71 -2.68
CA ASP A 24 -1.01 13.84 -3.85
C ASP A 24 -1.91 12.61 -3.69
N VAL A 25 -2.08 12.06 -2.48
CA VAL A 25 -3.05 10.98 -2.20
C VAL A 25 -4.47 11.47 -2.51
N TYR A 26 -4.85 12.66 -2.04
CA TYR A 26 -6.16 13.23 -2.33
C TYR A 26 -6.36 13.56 -3.82
N LYS A 27 -5.33 14.09 -4.49
CA LYS A 27 -5.37 14.29 -5.95
C LYS A 27 -5.56 12.97 -6.69
N ASN A 28 -4.87 11.91 -6.25
CA ASN A 28 -4.95 10.58 -6.84
C ASN A 28 -6.34 9.99 -6.62
N ALA A 29 -6.91 10.09 -5.42
CA ALA A 29 -8.28 9.67 -5.13
C ALA A 29 -9.31 10.41 -6.01
N ALA A 30 -9.19 11.74 -6.13
CA ALA A 30 -10.08 12.54 -6.97
C ALA A 30 -9.95 12.17 -8.46
N ARG A 31 -8.73 11.92 -8.95
CA ARG A 31 -8.48 11.52 -10.34
C ARG A 31 -9.00 10.10 -10.61
N ALA A 32 -8.82 9.18 -9.68
CA ALA A 32 -9.38 7.84 -9.74
C ALA A 32 -10.92 7.91 -9.82
N ALA A 33 -11.56 8.64 -8.91
CA ALA A 33 -13.01 8.83 -8.91
C ALA A 33 -13.53 9.42 -10.25
N LYS A 34 -12.86 10.46 -10.77
CA LYS A 34 -13.21 11.06 -12.07
C LYS A 34 -13.08 10.07 -13.23
N SER A 35 -12.01 9.27 -13.23
CA SER A 35 -11.75 8.27 -14.27
C SER A 35 -12.77 7.13 -14.20
N SER A 36 -13.10 6.68 -12.99
CA SER A 36 -14.13 5.67 -12.72
C SER A 36 -15.51 6.14 -13.17
N LEU A 37 -15.87 7.40 -12.89
CA LEU A 37 -17.13 7.97 -13.34
C LEU A 37 -17.24 7.99 -14.88
N ALA A 38 -16.19 8.47 -15.56
CA ALA A 38 -16.17 8.49 -17.03
C ALA A 38 -16.27 7.09 -17.63
N TYR A 39 -15.59 6.11 -17.01
CA TYR A 39 -15.67 4.71 -17.41
C TYR A 39 -17.08 4.14 -17.23
N LEU A 40 -17.67 4.31 -16.04
CA LEU A 40 -19.02 3.84 -15.73
C LEU A 40 -20.07 4.48 -16.65
N ASP A 41 -19.99 5.78 -16.91
CA ASP A 41 -20.90 6.47 -17.82
C ASP A 41 -20.78 5.90 -19.26
N SER A 42 -19.57 5.64 -19.74
CA SER A 42 -19.35 5.05 -21.06
C SER A 42 -19.88 3.61 -21.18
N GLU A 43 -19.69 2.78 -20.14
CA GLU A 43 -20.18 1.39 -20.16
C GLU A 43 -21.70 1.34 -19.94
N MET A 44 -22.28 2.24 -19.13
CA MET A 44 -23.73 2.35 -18.98
C MET A 44 -24.42 2.72 -20.30
N ARG A 45 -23.81 3.63 -21.08
CA ARG A 45 -24.32 4.01 -22.40
C ARG A 45 -24.18 2.90 -23.46
N ARG A 46 -23.25 1.95 -23.30
CA ARG A 46 -23.02 0.83 -24.24
C ARG A 46 -23.99 -0.35 -24.05
N GLY A 47 -24.82 -0.34 -23.01
CA GLY A 47 -25.78 -1.41 -22.75
C GLY A 47 -25.19 -2.61 -22.00
N TYR A 48 -26.06 -3.43 -21.43
CA TYR A 48 -25.78 -4.39 -20.36
C TYR A 48 -25.05 -5.68 -20.80
N ASP A 49 -24.66 -5.81 -22.06
CA ASP A 49 -24.19 -7.07 -22.67
C ASP A 49 -22.77 -7.50 -22.23
N GLY A 50 -22.18 -6.80 -21.25
CA GLY A 50 -20.85 -7.13 -20.71
C GLY A 50 -20.48 -6.42 -19.40
N PHE A 51 -21.46 -5.86 -18.70
CA PHE A 51 -21.24 -4.95 -17.56
C PHE A 51 -20.55 -5.65 -16.36
N GLY A 52 -20.86 -6.93 -16.13
CA GLY A 52 -20.42 -7.68 -14.95
C GLY A 52 -18.91 -7.98 -14.87
N GLY A 53 -18.24 -8.20 -16.00
CA GLY A 53 -16.79 -8.46 -16.02
C GLY A 53 -15.95 -7.18 -16.10
N LYS A 54 -16.54 -6.09 -16.59
CA LYS A 54 -15.86 -4.83 -16.88
C LYS A 54 -15.91 -3.84 -15.72
N ILE A 55 -16.94 -3.89 -14.87
CA ILE A 55 -17.05 -3.02 -13.70
C ILE A 55 -15.90 -3.21 -12.71
N LEU A 56 -15.30 -4.41 -12.66
CA LEU A 56 -14.11 -4.70 -11.85
C LEU A 56 -12.92 -3.80 -12.21
N ARG A 57 -12.92 -3.18 -13.40
CA ARG A 57 -11.92 -2.20 -13.83
C ARG A 57 -11.89 -0.96 -12.93
N VAL A 58 -13.02 -0.60 -12.32
CA VAL A 58 -13.13 0.53 -11.37
C VAL A 58 -12.36 0.24 -10.08
N PHE A 59 -12.25 -1.03 -9.70
CA PHE A 59 -11.56 -1.48 -8.50
C PHE A 59 -10.10 -1.86 -8.76
N THR A 60 -9.64 -1.79 -10.00
CA THR A 60 -8.23 -2.06 -10.31
C THR A 60 -7.42 -0.79 -10.04
N PRO A 61 -6.40 -0.85 -9.17
CA PRO A 61 -5.62 0.34 -8.84
C PRO A 61 -4.88 0.85 -10.08
N ASN A 62 -4.96 2.15 -10.33
CA ASN A 62 -4.21 2.78 -11.42
C ASN A 62 -2.78 3.04 -10.95
N LEU A 63 -1.84 2.25 -11.46
CA LEU A 63 -0.44 2.28 -11.03
C LEU A 63 0.38 3.41 -11.69
N ASN A 64 -0.17 4.14 -12.66
CA ASN A 64 0.55 5.17 -13.43
C ASN A 64 0.93 6.42 -12.62
N PHE A 65 0.59 6.48 -11.33
CA PHE A 65 0.87 7.62 -10.45
C PHE A 65 1.98 7.34 -9.44
N TYR A 66 2.56 6.14 -9.49
CA TYR A 66 3.67 5.75 -8.65
C TYR A 66 4.94 5.74 -9.48
N ASP A 67 6.06 6.05 -8.84
CA ASP A 67 7.38 6.08 -9.46
C ASP A 67 8.05 4.70 -9.34
N VAL A 68 7.74 3.96 -8.29
CA VAL A 68 8.33 2.63 -8.04
C VAL A 68 7.27 1.66 -7.53
N LEU A 69 7.31 0.43 -8.02
CA LEU A 69 6.54 -0.70 -7.52
C LEU A 69 7.48 -1.76 -6.95
N LEU A 70 7.23 -2.15 -5.71
CA LEU A 70 7.93 -3.18 -4.96
C LEU A 70 7.01 -4.40 -4.90
N HIS A 71 7.34 -5.44 -5.65
CA HIS A 71 6.60 -6.69 -5.66
C HIS A 71 7.10 -7.57 -4.53
N LEU A 72 6.18 -8.02 -3.69
CA LEU A 72 6.41 -8.92 -2.57
C LEU A 72 6.20 -10.38 -3.00
N HIS A 73 6.87 -11.30 -2.32
CA HIS A 73 6.58 -12.73 -2.43
C HIS A 73 5.16 -13.00 -1.91
N PRO A 74 4.30 -13.70 -2.67
CA PRO A 74 2.95 -14.04 -2.22
C PRO A 74 2.91 -14.82 -0.91
N GLU A 75 3.93 -15.66 -0.67
CA GLU A 75 4.08 -16.46 0.54
C GLU A 75 4.36 -15.62 1.79
N SER A 76 4.86 -14.40 1.60
CA SER A 76 5.19 -13.47 2.68
C SER A 76 4.02 -12.58 3.10
N VAL A 77 2.97 -12.51 2.28
CA VAL A 77 1.83 -11.64 2.54
C VAL A 77 0.75 -12.47 3.23
N PRO A 78 0.30 -12.09 4.44
CA PRO A 78 -0.80 -12.78 5.08
C PRO A 78 -2.06 -12.59 4.23
N LEU A 79 -2.57 -13.68 3.67
CA LEU A 79 -3.85 -13.67 2.97
C LEU A 79 -4.94 -13.51 4.02
N TRP A 80 -5.59 -12.35 4.02
CA TRP A 80 -6.81 -12.08 4.82
C TRP A 80 -7.89 -13.16 4.64
N LYS A 81 -7.88 -13.92 3.54
CA LYS A 81 -8.71 -15.12 3.32
C LYS A 81 -8.57 -16.17 4.43
N TYR A 82 -7.46 -16.19 5.15
CA TYR A 82 -7.27 -17.08 6.31
C TYR A 82 -7.85 -16.49 7.61
N PHE A 83 -8.07 -15.17 7.69
CA PHE A 83 -8.57 -14.49 8.89
C PHE A 83 -10.07 -14.17 8.81
N ALA A 84 -10.54 -13.83 7.62
CA ALA A 84 -11.95 -13.64 7.35
C ALA A 84 -12.53 -14.99 6.93
N CYS A 85 -13.42 -15.57 7.75
CA CYS A 85 -14.25 -16.72 7.40
C CYS A 85 -15.23 -16.39 6.26
N ILE A 86 -14.75 -15.82 5.17
CA ILE A 86 -15.52 -15.49 3.99
C ILE A 86 -15.56 -16.78 3.19
N SER A 87 -16.68 -17.49 3.37
CA SER A 87 -17.15 -18.49 2.42
C SER A 87 -17.03 -17.87 1.03
N GLU A 88 -16.08 -18.33 0.22
CA GLU A 88 -16.21 -18.17 -1.22
C GLU A 88 -17.59 -18.72 -1.56
N GLY A 89 -18.45 -17.88 -2.13
CA GLY A 89 -19.82 -18.25 -2.45
C GLY A 89 -19.80 -19.40 -3.44
N ASN A 90 -19.89 -20.63 -2.91
CA ASN A 90 -20.14 -21.80 -3.73
C ASN A 90 -21.49 -21.59 -4.38
N LYS A 91 -21.44 -21.41 -5.70
CA LYS A 91 -22.60 -21.30 -6.58
C LYS A 91 -23.52 -22.48 -6.31
N HIS A 92 -24.81 -22.21 -6.15
CA HIS A 92 -25.82 -23.23 -5.96
C HIS A 92 -25.70 -24.34 -7.02
N GLY A 93 -25.48 -25.55 -6.55
CA GLY A 93 -25.46 -26.78 -7.33
C GLY A 93 -25.37 -27.96 -6.37
N GLN A 94 -26.55 -28.39 -5.90
CA GLN A 94 -26.86 -29.65 -5.21
C GLN A 94 -25.67 -30.48 -4.69
N ASP A 95 -25.35 -30.34 -3.41
CA ASP A 95 -25.35 -31.46 -2.45
C ASP A 95 -24.94 -30.94 -1.07
N GLY A 96 -25.76 -31.24 -0.08
CA GLY A 96 -25.56 -30.80 1.29
C GLY A 96 -24.42 -31.56 1.95
N SER A 97 -23.19 -31.06 1.90
CA SER A 97 -22.12 -31.47 2.84
C SER A 97 -20.85 -30.62 2.86
N ASN A 98 -20.80 -29.43 2.25
CA ASN A 98 -19.50 -28.74 2.04
C ASN A 98 -19.36 -27.38 2.76
N GLY A 99 -19.97 -27.24 3.94
CA GLY A 99 -19.71 -26.12 4.85
C GLY A 99 -18.45 -26.28 5.71
N SER A 100 -17.90 -27.50 5.81
CA SER A 100 -16.82 -27.81 6.77
C SER A 100 -15.39 -27.70 6.22
N ARG A 101 -15.19 -27.69 4.90
CA ARG A 101 -13.82 -27.77 4.35
C ARG A 101 -12.99 -26.50 4.52
N ALA A 102 -13.62 -25.32 4.49
CA ALA A 102 -12.92 -24.06 4.76
C ALA A 102 -12.47 -23.95 6.23
N ILE A 103 -13.16 -24.64 7.15
CA ILE A 103 -12.78 -24.73 8.56
C ILE A 103 -11.72 -25.82 8.75
N GLU A 104 -11.79 -26.94 8.02
CA GLU A 104 -10.78 -28.01 8.09
C GLU A 104 -9.39 -27.54 7.63
N ASP A 105 -9.30 -26.68 6.61
CA ASP A 105 -8.02 -26.05 6.21
C ASP A 105 -7.51 -25.05 7.26
N LEU A 106 -8.40 -24.40 8.01
CA LEU A 106 -8.07 -23.56 9.17
C LEU A 106 -7.67 -24.40 10.40
N VAL A 107 -8.18 -25.62 10.54
CA VAL A 107 -7.84 -26.59 11.61
C VAL A 107 -6.46 -27.23 11.40
N HIS A 108 -5.87 -27.10 10.20
CA HIS A 108 -4.46 -27.42 9.97
C HIS A 108 -3.49 -26.40 10.59
N LEU A 109 -3.97 -25.24 11.07
CA LEU A 109 -3.26 -24.48 12.11
C LEU A 109 -3.41 -25.22 13.44
N GLN A 110 -2.46 -26.15 13.65
CA GLN A 110 -2.22 -26.94 14.85
C GLN A 110 -3.01 -26.46 16.09
N THR A 111 -4.12 -27.13 16.41
CA THR A 111 -4.64 -27.15 17.79
C THR A 111 -3.52 -27.68 18.69
N VAL A 112 -2.85 -26.76 19.38
CA VAL A 112 -1.83 -27.07 20.39
C VAL A 112 -2.52 -27.72 21.58
N LYS A 113 -2.43 -29.05 21.68
CA LYS A 113 -3.07 -29.84 22.76
C LYS A 113 -2.25 -29.85 24.07
N SER A 114 -1.06 -29.25 24.09
CA SER A 114 -0.17 -29.27 25.25
C SER A 114 0.68 -28.00 25.37
N SER A 115 0.78 -27.48 26.60
CA SER A 115 1.64 -26.33 26.97
C SER A 115 3.15 -26.64 26.92
N SER A 116 3.57 -27.88 26.63
CA SER A 116 4.98 -28.29 26.66
C SER A 116 5.74 -28.06 25.35
N ASP A 117 5.08 -27.69 24.25
CA ASP A 117 5.77 -27.39 23.00
C ASP A 117 6.19 -25.92 22.97
N LEU A 118 7.40 -25.64 23.47
CA LEU A 118 8.05 -24.34 23.28
C LEU A 118 8.20 -23.97 21.79
N ASP A 119 8.11 -24.94 20.87
CA ASP A 119 8.08 -24.76 19.41
C ASP A 119 6.74 -24.22 18.86
N ALA A 120 5.65 -24.31 19.64
CA ALA A 120 4.36 -23.75 19.27
C ALA A 120 4.26 -22.26 19.62
N ARG A 121 4.99 -21.80 20.66
CA ARG A 121 5.08 -20.37 21.03
C ARG A 121 5.82 -19.53 20.00
N SER A 122 6.83 -20.09 19.33
CA SER A 122 7.54 -19.47 18.20
C SER A 122 6.69 -19.39 16.92
N LYS A 123 5.60 -20.17 16.82
CA LYS A 123 4.64 -20.16 15.71
C LYS A 123 3.41 -19.29 15.99
N LEU A 124 3.21 -18.86 17.23
CA LEU A 124 2.23 -17.83 17.59
C LEU A 124 2.79 -16.45 17.25
N ILE A 125 3.00 -16.19 15.95
CA ILE A 125 3.01 -14.82 15.46
C ILE A 125 1.55 -14.39 15.44
N LEU A 126 1.13 -13.86 16.59
CA LEU A 126 -0.19 -13.32 16.90
C LEU A 126 -0.59 -12.26 15.89
N GLY A 127 -1.40 -12.60 14.87
CA GLY A 127 -2.27 -11.67 14.13
C GLY A 127 -1.64 -10.42 13.48
N GLU A 128 -0.34 -10.19 13.63
CA GLU A 128 0.35 -9.00 13.16
C GLU A 128 0.79 -9.23 11.72
N ASN A 129 0.35 -8.32 10.87
CA ASN A 129 0.78 -8.29 9.49
C ASN A 129 2.20 -7.69 9.44
N LEU A 130 3.21 -8.56 9.28
CA LEU A 130 4.62 -8.15 9.19
C LEU A 130 4.87 -7.19 8.02
N VAL A 131 4.06 -7.29 6.95
CA VAL A 131 4.14 -6.38 5.80
C VAL A 131 3.67 -4.98 6.22
N THR A 132 2.60 -4.87 7.01
CA THR A 132 2.13 -3.57 7.54
C THR A 132 3.21 -2.89 8.36
N SER A 133 3.82 -3.59 9.33
CA SER A 133 4.90 -3.03 10.14
C SER A 133 6.14 -2.67 9.31
N ALA A 134 6.46 -3.45 8.28
CA ALA A 134 7.55 -3.12 7.36
C ALA A 134 7.24 -1.87 6.54
N VAL A 135 6.00 -1.71 6.05
CA VAL A 135 5.58 -0.53 5.28
C VAL A 135 5.58 0.73 6.14
N GLU A 136 5.18 0.64 7.41
CA GLU A 136 5.27 1.77 8.35
C GLU A 136 6.71 2.26 8.51
N LYS A 137 7.67 1.34 8.67
CA LYS A 137 9.11 1.68 8.73
C LYS A 137 9.62 2.30 7.43
N ILE A 138 9.18 1.79 6.28
CA ILE A 138 9.53 2.39 4.98
C ILE A 138 8.96 3.79 4.88
N GLN A 139 7.73 4.03 5.32
CA GLN A 139 7.11 5.35 5.32
C GLN A 139 7.86 6.33 6.25
N GLU A 140 8.43 5.86 7.36
CA GLU A 140 9.31 6.65 8.23
C GLU A 140 10.61 7.05 7.52
N VAL A 141 11.28 6.10 6.85
CA VAL A 141 12.53 6.35 6.08
C VAL A 141 12.28 7.30 4.89
N VAL A 142 11.20 7.07 4.15
CA VAL A 142 10.82 7.92 3.02
C VAL A 142 10.40 9.31 3.54
N GLY A 143 9.71 9.35 4.68
CA GLY A 143 9.35 10.57 5.37
C GLY A 143 8.66 11.59 4.46
N LYS A 144 9.23 12.79 4.39
CA LYS A 144 8.72 13.89 3.55
C LYS A 144 8.98 13.72 2.05
N HIS A 145 9.91 12.83 1.67
CA HIS A 145 10.35 12.68 0.29
C HIS A 145 9.32 12.02 -0.61
N GLY A 146 8.34 11.32 -0.03
CA GLY A 146 7.34 10.59 -0.79
C GLY A 146 6.27 9.92 0.09
N PHE A 147 5.44 9.14 -0.56
CA PHE A 147 4.36 8.37 0.07
C PHE A 147 4.41 6.92 -0.39
N VAL A 148 4.11 6.01 0.54
CA VAL A 148 4.05 4.57 0.34
C VAL A 148 2.61 4.10 0.45
N GLY A 149 2.09 3.50 -0.63
CA GLY A 149 0.79 2.84 -0.65
C GLY A 149 0.95 1.33 -0.70
N TYR A 150 0.12 0.60 0.04
CA TYR A 150 0.03 -0.86 -0.05
C TYR A 150 -1.40 -1.30 0.26
N ASP A 151 -1.71 -2.54 -0.10
CA ASP A 151 -3.01 -3.15 0.20
C ASP A 151 -2.87 -4.08 1.42
N GLU A 152 -3.48 -3.66 2.52
CA GLU A 152 -3.50 -4.38 3.80
C GLU A 152 -4.28 -5.70 3.73
N PHE A 153 -5.13 -5.88 2.71
CA PHE A 153 -5.97 -7.06 2.51
C PHE A 153 -5.36 -8.02 1.50
N GLY A 154 -4.04 -8.20 1.51
CA GLY A 154 -3.38 -9.27 0.78
C GLY A 154 -2.86 -8.90 -0.62
N GLY A 155 -2.68 -7.61 -0.90
CA GLY A 155 -1.96 -7.20 -2.10
C GLY A 155 -0.47 -7.54 -2.00
N THR A 156 0.10 -7.99 -3.11
CA THR A 156 1.51 -8.37 -3.21
C THR A 156 2.38 -7.25 -3.75
N THR A 157 1.88 -6.01 -3.78
CA THR A 157 2.59 -4.87 -4.33
C THR A 157 2.53 -3.69 -3.37
N VAL A 158 3.70 -3.15 -3.06
CA VAL A 158 3.87 -1.88 -2.37
C VAL A 158 4.28 -0.84 -3.42
N ALA A 159 3.59 0.29 -3.44
CA ALA A 159 3.79 1.35 -4.40
C ALA A 159 4.38 2.58 -3.72
N LEU A 160 5.37 3.21 -4.35
CA LEU A 160 6.08 4.36 -3.83
C LEU A 160 5.96 5.51 -4.84
N SER A 161 5.61 6.70 -4.34
CA SER A 161 5.60 7.93 -5.13
C SER A 161 6.44 9.00 -4.45
N TRP A 162 7.31 9.63 -5.22
CA TRP A 162 8.18 10.72 -4.81
C TRP A 162 7.46 12.05 -4.89
N ASN A 163 7.67 12.91 -3.88
CA ASN A 163 7.22 14.28 -3.92
C ASN A 163 8.21 15.10 -4.76
N PRO A 164 7.83 15.59 -5.96
CA PRO A 164 8.74 16.32 -6.84
C PRO A 164 9.28 17.59 -6.21
N SER A 165 8.57 18.18 -5.24
CA SER A 165 8.98 19.39 -4.54
C SER A 165 10.27 19.18 -3.72
N CYS A 166 10.54 17.95 -3.29
CA CYS A 166 11.73 17.59 -2.52
C CYS A 166 12.99 17.49 -3.37
N PHE A 167 12.85 17.33 -4.69
CA PHE A 167 13.98 17.21 -5.62
C PHE A 167 14.40 18.54 -6.23
N ILE A 168 13.88 19.65 -5.70
CA ILE A 168 14.31 20.99 -6.07
C ILE A 168 15.64 21.29 -5.36
N PRO A 169 16.71 21.61 -6.12
CA PRO A 169 18.03 21.86 -5.54
C PRO A 169 17.97 22.96 -4.46
N THR A 170 18.38 22.63 -3.23
CA THR A 170 18.30 23.55 -2.08
C THR A 170 19.69 23.91 -1.57
N ALA A 171 19.94 25.20 -1.30
CA ALA A 171 21.26 25.69 -0.86
C ALA A 171 21.59 25.37 0.61
N LYS A 172 20.59 24.97 1.40
CA LYS A 172 20.76 24.59 2.81
C LYS A 172 20.72 23.07 2.95
N LEU A 173 21.66 22.54 3.72
CA LEU A 173 21.62 21.15 4.15
C LEU A 173 20.40 20.96 5.09
N PRO A 174 19.52 19.99 4.85
CA PRO A 174 18.45 19.68 5.79
C PRO A 174 19.05 19.11 7.08
N ASP A 175 18.59 19.60 8.24
CA ASP A 175 19.20 19.31 9.56
C ASP A 175 19.24 17.80 9.93
N ASN A 176 18.36 16.97 9.34
CA ASN A 176 18.20 15.55 9.69
C ASN A 176 18.41 14.55 8.54
N ASP A 177 18.74 15.00 7.31
CA ASP A 177 18.78 14.11 6.12
C ASP A 177 20.18 13.89 5.54
N VAL A 178 21.25 14.16 6.29
CA VAL A 178 22.62 14.28 5.77
C VAL A 178 23.07 13.04 4.96
N ASP A 179 22.62 11.84 5.33
CA ASP A 179 22.97 10.57 4.67
C ASP A 179 22.22 10.36 3.33
N TYR A 180 21.15 11.10 3.10
CA TYR A 180 20.28 10.99 1.92
C TYR A 180 20.39 12.20 0.99
N VAL A 181 21.46 12.99 1.03
CA VAL A 181 21.62 14.15 0.14
C VAL A 181 22.92 14.10 -0.65
N LEU A 182 22.84 14.45 -1.94
CA LEU A 182 23.99 14.61 -2.82
C LEU A 182 24.34 16.09 -2.97
N PRO A 183 25.60 16.48 -2.73
CA PRO A 183 26.07 17.81 -3.09
C PRO A 183 26.28 17.89 -4.61
N VAL A 184 25.59 18.83 -5.24
CA VAL A 184 25.67 19.17 -6.65
C VAL A 184 26.36 20.53 -6.76
N GLN A 185 27.48 20.57 -7.48
CA GLN A 185 28.19 21.82 -7.74
C GLN A 185 27.48 22.60 -8.83
N THR A 186 27.02 23.81 -8.51
CA THR A 186 26.54 24.75 -9.53
C THR A 186 27.74 25.51 -10.09
N GLY A 187 27.70 25.91 -11.37
CA GLY A 187 28.81 26.60 -12.06
C GLY A 187 29.32 27.89 -11.39
N GLU A 188 28.61 28.41 -10.39
CA GLU A 188 29.01 29.54 -9.53
C GLU A 188 29.85 29.14 -8.29
N GLY A 189 30.23 27.86 -8.13
CA GLY A 189 30.97 27.38 -6.95
C GLY A 189 30.12 27.26 -5.67
N LYS A 190 28.79 27.31 -5.81
CA LYS A 190 27.84 27.05 -4.71
C LYS A 190 27.43 25.58 -4.75
N SER A 191 27.66 24.89 -3.64
CA SER A 191 27.12 23.55 -3.39
C SER A 191 25.62 23.64 -3.16
N VAL A 192 24.86 22.90 -3.93
CA VAL A 192 23.41 22.76 -3.77
C VAL A 192 23.10 21.30 -3.47
N TYR A 193 22.08 21.03 -2.69
CA TYR A 193 21.79 19.69 -2.19
C TYR A 193 20.51 19.15 -2.83
N ILE A 194 20.56 17.89 -3.29
CA ILE A 194 19.43 17.15 -3.87
C ILE A 194 19.31 15.79 -3.16
N PRO A 195 18.11 15.31 -2.78
CA PRO A 195 17.95 14.00 -2.18
C PRO A 195 18.46 12.86 -3.07
N ASN A 196 19.18 11.92 -2.46
CA ASN A 196 19.74 10.73 -3.07
C ASN A 196 18.71 9.60 -3.10
N VAL A 197 17.97 9.53 -4.21
CA VAL A 197 16.98 8.47 -4.45
C VAL A 197 17.60 7.08 -4.30
N LEU A 198 18.86 6.89 -4.71
CA LEU A 198 19.51 5.58 -4.64
C LEU A 198 19.80 5.16 -3.20
N ALA A 199 20.20 6.09 -2.34
CA ALA A 199 20.41 5.81 -0.92
C ALA A 199 19.10 5.46 -0.22
N LEU A 200 18.04 6.24 -0.48
CA LEU A 200 16.70 5.98 0.04
C LEU A 200 16.20 4.60 -0.43
N MET A 201 16.28 4.31 -1.73
CA MET A 201 15.84 3.02 -2.28
C MET A 201 16.63 1.83 -1.71
N LYS A 202 17.92 2.00 -1.43
CA LYS A 202 18.73 0.94 -0.81
C LYS A 202 18.19 0.58 0.58
N GLU A 203 17.78 1.58 1.36
CA GLU A 203 17.22 1.37 2.68
C GLU A 203 15.79 0.83 2.66
N VAL A 204 14.97 1.33 1.73
CA VAL A 204 13.63 0.78 1.46
C VAL A 204 13.71 -0.71 1.14
N CYS A 205 14.60 -1.10 0.22
CA CYS A 205 14.84 -2.50 -0.12
C CYS A 205 15.44 -3.30 1.05
N GLY A 206 16.25 -2.66 1.89
CA GLY A 206 16.81 -3.25 3.11
C GLY A 206 15.73 -3.62 4.14
N ASN A 207 14.73 -2.75 4.32
CA ASN A 207 13.61 -2.98 5.23
C ASN A 207 12.64 -4.06 4.73
N LEU A 208 12.54 -4.28 3.42
CA LEU A 208 11.76 -5.37 2.80
C LEU A 208 12.58 -6.65 2.56
N ARG A 209 13.77 -6.76 3.14
CA ARG A 209 14.64 -7.91 2.92
C ARG A 209 13.97 -9.18 3.43
N GLY A 210 13.74 -10.13 2.52
CA GLY A 210 13.05 -11.39 2.79
C GLY A 210 11.60 -11.41 2.30
N PHE A 211 11.00 -10.25 2.03
CA PHE A 211 9.66 -10.14 1.44
C PHE A 211 9.71 -9.72 -0.03
N LEU A 212 10.73 -8.95 -0.43
CA LEU A 212 10.85 -8.38 -1.76
C LEU A 212 11.22 -9.43 -2.82
N ALA A 213 10.36 -9.60 -3.82
CA ALA A 213 10.57 -10.44 -4.99
C ALA A 213 11.17 -9.66 -6.18
N ARG A 214 10.66 -8.46 -6.44
CA ARG A 214 11.11 -7.63 -7.59
C ARG A 214 10.85 -6.15 -7.35
N VAL A 215 11.69 -5.28 -7.94
CA VAL A 215 11.45 -3.83 -8.03
C VAL A 215 11.20 -3.45 -9.49
N THR A 216 10.17 -2.63 -9.74
CA THR A 216 9.85 -2.07 -11.04
C THR A 216 9.85 -0.55 -10.93
N TYR A 217 10.66 0.13 -11.74
CA TYR A 217 10.66 1.59 -11.85
C TYR A 217 9.70 1.99 -12.95
N LEU A 218 8.77 2.89 -12.64
CA LEU A 218 7.81 3.45 -13.59
C LEU A 218 8.35 4.79 -14.10
N SER A 219 8.17 5.03 -15.40
CA SER A 219 8.69 6.19 -16.15
C SER A 219 7.59 7.17 -16.49
#